data_AF-A0A945A5A6-F1
#
_entry.id   AF-A0A945A5A6-F1
#
_cell.length_a   1.000
_cell.length_b   1.000
_cell.length_c   1.000
_cell.angle_alpha   90.00
_cell.angle_beta   90.00
_cell.angle_gamma   90.00
#
_symmetry.space_group_name_H-M   'P 1'
#
loop_
_entity.id
_entity.type
_entity.pdbx_description
1 polymer ?
#
loop_
_entity_poly.entity_id
_entity_poly.type
_entity_poly.pdbx_seq_one_letter_code
_entity_poly.pdbx_strand_id
1 'polypeptide(L)'
;MDLSFDNDTSRKARFKRELRNPSLLTVILIFLAILLVVLGPFAPGWVSTTRSSFDAIAKTKERNESNMKSLDVIVPAQIAPWMASQVDTMIEAEGPLDWQVVSFRTGPCDEENLSQLPASKYSTSIATACGEIDGIQQLYSGKCFLASDCNVPEQAKEELRLAMGNVWEAFSDAGFVSTYEVIEQVAP
;
A
#
# COMPACT_ATOMS: atom_id res chain seq x y z
N MET A 1 28.21 -41.21 62.29
CA MET A 1 28.11 -39.77 61.98
C MET A 1 27.38 -39.68 60.65
N ASP A 2 26.04 -39.59 60.71
CA ASP A 2 25.21 -39.48 59.52
C ASP A 2 25.11 -38.00 59.12
N LEU A 3 25.71 -37.67 57.97
CA LEU A 3 25.59 -36.35 57.36
C LEU A 3 24.22 -36.27 56.67
N SER A 4 23.21 -35.84 57.43
CA SER A 4 21.91 -35.44 56.88
C SER A 4 22.12 -34.20 56.00
N PHE A 5 22.05 -34.39 54.69
CA PHE A 5 21.98 -33.30 53.73
C PHE A 5 20.57 -32.71 53.79
N ASP A 6 20.40 -31.60 54.51
CA ASP A 6 19.20 -30.78 54.41
C ASP A 6 19.08 -30.25 52.98
N ASN A 7 18.14 -30.83 52.22
CA ASN A 7 17.81 -30.36 50.88
C ASN A 7 16.95 -29.11 51.01
N ASP A 8 17.61 -27.96 51.13
CA ASP A 8 16.96 -26.66 51.25
C ASP A 8 16.21 -26.33 49.94
N THR A 9 14.88 -26.47 49.95
CA THR A 9 14.00 -26.36 48.77
C THR A 9 13.55 -24.92 48.47
N SER A 10 14.20 -23.92 49.09
CA SER A 10 13.91 -22.50 48.90
C SER A 10 14.01 -22.07 47.43
N ARG A 11 13.05 -21.23 46.97
CA ARG A 11 13.02 -20.68 45.59
C ARG A 11 14.32 -19.96 45.22
N LYS A 12 14.99 -19.31 46.18
CA LYS A 12 16.30 -18.67 45.97
C LYS A 12 17.42 -19.69 45.73
N ALA A 13 17.39 -20.84 46.40
CA ALA A 13 18.38 -21.91 46.23
C ALA A 13 18.21 -22.61 44.86
N ARG A 14 16.97 -22.82 44.41
CA ARG A 14 16.69 -23.27 43.03
C ARG A 14 17.18 -22.27 41.99
N PHE A 15 16.87 -20.99 42.15
CA PHE A 15 17.32 -19.94 41.23
C PHE A 15 18.86 -19.85 41.14
N LYS A 16 19.55 -20.00 42.27
CA LYS A 16 21.02 -20.00 42.33
C LYS A 16 21.64 -21.27 41.72
N ARG A 17 20.95 -22.42 41.75
CA ARG A 17 21.37 -23.64 41.03
C ARG A 17 21.16 -23.50 39.52
N GLU A 18 20.03 -22.95 39.10
CA GLU A 18 19.70 -22.73 37.68
C GLU A 18 20.68 -21.76 37.01
N LEU A 19 21.11 -20.70 37.71
CA LEU A 19 22.13 -19.77 37.21
C LEU A 19 23.53 -20.38 37.10
N ARG A 20 23.83 -21.48 37.81
CA ARG A 20 25.16 -22.12 37.81
C ARG A 20 25.35 -23.08 36.64
N ASN A 21 24.26 -23.54 36.04
CA ASN A 21 24.26 -24.35 34.81
C ASN A 21 23.01 -24.02 34.00
N PRO A 22 22.98 -22.84 33.33
CA PRO A 22 21.76 -22.34 32.73
C PRO A 22 21.37 -23.18 31.51
N SER A 23 20.08 -23.50 31.41
CA SER A 23 19.51 -24.06 30.18
C SER A 23 19.52 -23.02 29.06
N LEU A 24 19.63 -23.43 27.80
CA LEU A 24 19.63 -22.53 26.64
C LEU A 24 18.44 -21.55 26.65
N LEU A 25 17.27 -22.00 27.12
CA LEU A 25 16.05 -21.21 27.24
C LEU A 25 16.21 -20.08 28.28
N THR A 26 16.85 -20.35 29.42
CA THR A 26 17.13 -19.30 30.42
C THR A 26 18.12 -18.25 29.91
N VAL A 27 19.12 -18.64 29.12
CA VAL A 27 20.06 -17.70 28.49
C VAL A 27 19.34 -16.80 27.49
N ILE A 28 18.47 -17.36 26.64
CA ILE A 28 17.66 -16.60 25.68
C ILE A 28 16.77 -15.58 26.39
N LEU A 29 16.09 -15.99 27.47
CA LEU A 29 15.22 -15.09 28.24
C LEU A 29 15.98 -13.94 28.89
N ILE A 30 17.18 -14.20 29.44
CA ILE A 30 18.05 -13.16 29.99
C ILE A 30 18.48 -12.19 28.88
N PHE A 31 18.85 -12.71 27.71
CA PHE A 31 19.23 -11.88 26.56
C PHE A 31 18.08 -10.99 26.09
N LEU A 32 16.86 -11.54 26.00
CA LEU A 32 15.64 -10.82 25.64
C LEU A 32 15.32 -9.71 26.66
N ALA A 33 15.47 -10.00 27.95
CA ALA A 33 15.27 -9.02 29.01
C ALA A 33 16.28 -7.87 28.92
N ILE A 34 17.56 -8.16 28.65
CA ILE A 34 18.59 -7.13 28.42
C ILE A 34 18.24 -6.29 27.18
N LEU A 35 17.83 -6.94 26.09
CA LEU A 35 17.45 -6.27 24.84
C LEU A 35 16.29 -5.29 25.06
N LEU A 36 15.27 -5.69 25.83
CA LEU A 36 14.13 -4.84 26.16
C LEU A 36 14.51 -3.62 27.01
N VAL A 37 15.45 -3.77 27.95
CA VAL A 37 15.93 -2.65 28.78
C VAL A 37 16.76 -1.67 27.95
N VAL A 38 17.56 -2.17 27.01
CA VAL A 38 18.42 -1.34 26.14
C VAL A 38 17.59 -0.62 25.07
N LEU A 39 16.63 -1.32 24.44
CA LEU A 39 15.84 -0.77 23.33
C LEU A 39 14.56 -0.06 23.80
N GLY A 40 14.06 -0.36 25.00
CA GLY A 40 12.84 0.23 25.56
C GLY A 40 12.82 1.77 25.59
N PRO A 41 13.90 2.45 26.01
CA PRO A 41 13.98 3.92 25.98
C PRO A 41 13.91 4.53 24.57
N PHE A 42 14.28 3.76 23.53
CA PHE A 42 14.26 4.20 22.13
C PHE A 42 12.95 3.82 21.40
N ALA A 43 12.10 2.99 22.03
CA ALA A 43 10.81 2.59 21.50
C ALA A 43 9.88 3.76 21.09
N PRO A 44 9.72 4.87 21.85
CA PRO A 44 8.75 5.91 21.48
C PRO A 44 9.05 6.58 20.13
N GLY A 45 10.32 6.69 19.72
CA GLY A 45 10.70 7.29 18.44
C GLY A 45 10.35 6.42 17.22
N TRP A 46 10.61 5.11 17.31
CA TRP A 46 10.35 4.20 16.18
C TRP A 46 8.87 3.83 16.09
N VAL A 47 8.18 3.70 17.22
CA VAL A 47 6.73 3.40 17.25
C VAL A 47 5.91 4.57 16.70
N SER A 48 6.27 5.82 17.01
CA SER A 48 5.56 6.99 16.47
C SER A 48 5.77 7.17 14.96
N THR A 49 7.02 7.01 14.50
CA THR A 49 7.35 7.04 13.06
C THR A 49 6.59 5.94 12.31
N THR A 50 6.67 4.71 12.81
CA THR A 50 5.99 3.55 12.23
C THR A 50 4.47 3.74 12.19
N ARG A 51 3.86 4.25 13.28
CA ARG A 51 2.42 4.58 13.30
C ARG A 51 2.06 5.67 12.30
N SER A 52 2.85 6.73 12.19
CA SER A 52 2.55 7.81 11.24
C SER A 52 2.62 7.37 9.78
N SER A 53 3.59 6.52 9.43
CA SER A 53 3.70 5.92 8.10
C SER A 53 2.55 4.95 7.83
N PHE A 54 2.19 4.09 8.80
CA PHE A 54 1.06 3.18 8.64
C PHE A 54 -0.30 3.90 8.62
N ASP A 55 -0.51 4.95 9.41
CA ASP A 55 -1.73 5.75 9.39
C ASP A 55 -1.88 6.51 8.06
N ALA A 56 -0.79 7.02 7.50
CA ALA A 56 -0.79 7.64 6.17
C ALA A 56 -1.17 6.61 5.10
N ILE A 57 -0.56 5.42 5.14
CA ILE A 57 -0.86 4.32 4.21
C ILE A 57 -2.30 3.82 4.38
N ALA A 58 -2.78 3.67 5.62
CA ALA A 58 -4.14 3.24 5.92
C ALA A 58 -5.17 4.26 5.41
N LYS A 59 -4.93 5.57 5.59
CA LYS A 59 -5.81 6.62 5.06
C LYS A 59 -5.82 6.68 3.53
N THR A 60 -4.68 6.44 2.87
CA THR A 60 -4.61 6.35 1.40
C THR A 60 -5.35 5.12 0.91
N LYS A 61 -5.18 3.98 1.57
CA LYS A 61 -5.91 2.75 1.26
C LYS A 61 -7.42 2.91 1.48
N GLU A 62 -7.85 3.53 2.57
CA GLU A 62 -9.26 3.84 2.82
C GLU A 62 -9.85 4.81 1.79
N ARG A 63 -9.08 5.81 1.33
CA ARG A 63 -9.48 6.68 0.22
C ARG A 63 -9.63 5.91 -1.09
N ASN A 64 -8.67 5.05 -1.41
CA ASN A 64 -8.78 4.22 -2.63
C ASN A 64 -9.92 3.20 -2.53
N GLU A 65 -10.12 2.55 -1.39
CA GLU A 65 -11.23 1.62 -1.17
C GLU A 65 -12.60 2.34 -1.14
N SER A 66 -12.70 3.56 -0.62
CA SER A 66 -13.94 4.34 -0.67
C SER A 66 -14.24 4.87 -2.07
N ASN A 67 -13.22 5.28 -2.83
CA ASN A 67 -13.35 5.56 -4.25
C ASN A 67 -13.76 4.30 -5.04
N MET A 68 -13.28 3.11 -4.66
CA MET A 68 -13.76 1.84 -5.25
C MET A 68 -15.19 1.50 -4.83
N LYS A 69 -15.62 1.78 -3.59
CA LYS A 69 -17.01 1.56 -3.15
C LYS A 69 -18.00 2.51 -3.83
N SER A 70 -17.59 3.72 -4.22
CA SER A 70 -18.46 4.58 -5.04
C SER A 70 -18.66 4.05 -6.47
N LEU A 71 -17.85 3.07 -6.91
CA LEU A 71 -18.00 2.37 -8.18
C LEU A 71 -18.92 1.13 -8.11
N ASP A 72 -19.51 0.80 -6.95
CA ASP A 72 -20.55 -0.25 -6.84
C ASP A 72 -21.77 0.05 -7.74
N VAL A 73 -21.93 1.30 -8.16
CA VAL A 73 -22.70 1.69 -9.36
C VAL A 73 -21.72 2.33 -10.34
N ILE A 74 -21.23 1.56 -11.31
CA ILE A 74 -20.31 2.05 -12.34
C ILE A 74 -21.02 3.14 -13.15
N VAL A 75 -20.75 4.40 -12.84
CA VAL A 75 -21.19 5.54 -13.65
C VAL A 75 -20.14 5.74 -14.74
N PRO A 76 -20.44 5.52 -16.04
CA PRO A 76 -19.44 5.60 -17.11
C PRO A 76 -18.66 6.93 -17.10
N ALA A 77 -19.33 8.05 -16.80
CA ALA A 77 -18.71 9.37 -16.74
C ALA A 77 -17.64 9.54 -15.64
N GLN A 78 -17.59 8.65 -14.65
CA GLN A 78 -16.62 8.75 -13.53
C GLN A 78 -15.36 7.91 -13.76
N ILE A 79 -15.37 6.98 -14.73
CA ILE A 79 -14.27 6.03 -14.94
C ILE A 79 -13.03 6.75 -15.48
N ALA A 80 -13.18 7.58 -16.51
CA ALA A 80 -12.05 8.31 -17.09
C ALA A 80 -11.38 9.28 -16.09
N PRO A 81 -12.15 10.13 -15.35
CA PRO A 81 -11.58 10.94 -14.26
C PRO A 81 -10.86 10.12 -13.19
N TRP A 82 -11.44 8.99 -12.78
CA TRP A 82 -10.82 8.11 -11.79
C TRP A 82 -9.50 7.52 -12.32
N MET A 83 -9.49 6.99 -13.55
CA MET A 83 -8.28 6.45 -14.19
C MET A 83 -7.20 7.51 -14.30
N ALA A 84 -7.55 8.74 -14.70
CA ALA A 84 -6.62 9.86 -14.80
C ALA A 84 -5.95 10.14 -13.46
N SER A 85 -6.72 10.20 -12.36
CA SER A 85 -6.16 10.41 -11.02
C SER A 85 -5.18 9.31 -10.60
N GLN A 86 -5.44 8.04 -10.96
CA GLN A 86 -4.51 6.94 -10.68
C GLN A 86 -3.23 7.08 -11.52
N VAL A 87 -3.36 7.42 -12.80
CA VAL A 87 -2.24 7.62 -13.71
C VAL A 87 -1.37 8.80 -13.28
N ASP A 88 -1.97 9.92 -12.87
CA ASP A 88 -1.23 11.07 -12.35
C ASP A 88 -0.43 10.69 -11.10
N THR A 89 -1.03 9.91 -10.20
CA THR A 89 -0.33 9.37 -9.01
C THR A 89 0.85 8.48 -9.42
N MET A 90 0.71 7.65 -10.46
CA MET A 90 1.80 6.83 -10.98
C MET A 90 2.91 7.66 -11.63
N ILE A 91 2.57 8.74 -12.33
CA ILE A 91 3.52 9.65 -12.99
C ILE A 91 4.37 10.39 -11.95
N GLU A 92 3.73 10.79 -10.83
CA GLU A 92 4.35 11.50 -9.71
C GLU A 92 4.86 10.56 -8.61
N ALA A 93 4.91 9.24 -8.87
CA ALA A 93 5.20 8.26 -7.85
C ALA A 93 6.58 8.49 -7.19
N GLU A 94 6.57 8.63 -5.86
CA GLU A 94 7.79 8.70 -5.03
C GLU A 94 8.16 7.34 -4.44
N GLY A 95 7.27 6.35 -4.55
CA GLY A 95 7.52 5.01 -4.04
C GLY A 95 6.68 3.91 -4.68
N PRO A 96 6.92 2.64 -4.27
CA PRO A 96 6.21 1.47 -4.80
C PRO A 96 4.69 1.55 -4.62
N LEU A 97 4.22 2.19 -3.55
CA LEU A 97 2.80 2.30 -3.24
C LEU A 97 2.08 3.28 -4.19
N ASP A 98 2.76 4.35 -4.59
CA ASP A 98 2.22 5.32 -5.54
C ASP A 98 2.28 4.77 -6.98
N TRP A 99 3.32 3.99 -7.29
CA TRP A 99 3.44 3.28 -8.56
C TRP A 99 2.40 2.15 -8.72
N GLN A 100 2.15 1.39 -7.66
CA GLN A 100 1.10 0.37 -7.57
C GLN A 100 -0.12 0.85 -6.79
N VAL A 101 -0.63 2.02 -7.17
CA VAL A 101 -1.78 2.66 -6.48
C VAL A 101 -3.04 1.79 -6.52
N VAL A 102 -3.29 1.13 -7.66
CA VAL A 102 -4.36 0.16 -7.87
C VAL A 102 -3.92 -0.95 -8.83
N SER A 103 -4.65 -2.06 -8.79
CA SER A 103 -4.55 -3.12 -9.81
C SER A 103 -5.51 -2.82 -10.95
N PHE A 104 -4.97 -2.56 -12.14
CA PHE A 104 -5.74 -2.33 -13.37
C PHE A 104 -6.26 -3.65 -14.00
N ARG A 105 -6.14 -4.78 -13.30
CA ARG A 105 -6.77 -6.07 -13.66
C ARG A 105 -8.05 -6.35 -12.89
N THR A 106 -8.40 -5.49 -11.95
CA THR A 106 -9.48 -5.71 -10.98
C THR A 106 -10.26 -4.43 -10.75
N GLY A 107 -11.44 -4.51 -10.15
CA GLY A 107 -12.26 -3.32 -9.87
C GLY A 107 -12.80 -2.70 -11.17
N PRO A 108 -12.69 -1.38 -11.41
CA PRO A 108 -13.29 -0.73 -12.58
C PRO A 108 -12.75 -1.23 -13.94
N CYS A 109 -11.54 -1.79 -13.94
CA CYS A 109 -10.89 -2.35 -15.12
C CYS A 109 -11.08 -3.87 -15.25
N ASP A 110 -11.86 -4.50 -14.37
CA ASP A 110 -12.21 -5.93 -14.49
C ASP A 110 -13.10 -6.14 -15.72
N GLU A 111 -12.86 -7.21 -16.48
CA GLU A 111 -13.63 -7.55 -17.68
C GLU A 111 -15.13 -7.68 -17.38
N GLU A 112 -15.49 -8.25 -16.22
CA GLU A 112 -16.89 -8.38 -15.80
C GLU A 112 -17.55 -7.02 -15.58
N ASN A 113 -16.82 -6.07 -15.00
CA ASN A 113 -17.29 -4.71 -14.75
C ASN A 113 -17.34 -3.87 -16.03
N LEU A 114 -16.35 -4.02 -16.91
CA LEU A 114 -16.32 -3.38 -18.21
C LEU A 114 -17.44 -3.89 -19.13
N SER A 115 -17.84 -5.16 -19.00
CA SER A 115 -18.96 -5.73 -19.76
C SER A 115 -20.31 -5.12 -19.43
N GLN A 116 -20.44 -4.49 -18.25
CA GLN A 116 -21.66 -3.77 -17.84
C GLN A 116 -21.79 -2.41 -18.53
N LEU A 117 -20.70 -1.89 -19.13
CA LEU A 117 -20.74 -0.65 -19.88
C LEU A 117 -21.46 -0.84 -21.22
N PRO A 118 -22.25 0.14 -21.67
CA PRO A 118 -22.85 0.08 -23.00
C PRO A 118 -21.75 0.04 -24.06
N ALA A 119 -21.86 -0.92 -24.99
CA ALA A 119 -20.91 -1.09 -26.09
C ALA A 119 -20.77 0.22 -26.88
N SER A 120 -19.61 0.85 -26.76
CA SER A 120 -19.33 2.16 -27.32
C SER A 120 -17.82 2.30 -27.57
N LYS A 121 -17.42 3.30 -28.37
CA LYS A 121 -16.01 3.66 -28.51
C LYS A 121 -15.35 3.94 -27.15
N TYR A 122 -16.12 4.50 -26.22
CA TYR A 122 -15.69 4.79 -24.86
C TYR A 122 -15.39 3.53 -24.05
N SER A 123 -16.30 2.55 -24.02
CA SER A 123 -16.08 1.31 -23.27
C SER A 123 -14.90 0.50 -23.83
N THR A 124 -14.72 0.48 -25.16
CA THR A 124 -13.55 -0.14 -25.79
C THR A 124 -12.26 0.58 -25.44
N SER A 125 -12.25 1.91 -25.49
CA SER A 125 -11.07 2.71 -25.15
C SER A 125 -10.64 2.54 -23.69
N ILE A 126 -11.60 2.48 -22.75
CA ILE A 126 -11.30 2.15 -21.34
C ILE A 126 -10.65 0.77 -21.24
N ALA A 127 -11.25 -0.26 -21.85
CA ALA A 127 -10.73 -1.62 -21.76
C ALA A 127 -9.29 -1.73 -22.31
N THR A 128 -9.02 -1.07 -23.44
CA THR A 128 -7.67 -0.99 -24.01
C THR A 128 -6.70 -0.26 -23.07
N ALA A 129 -7.08 0.92 -22.56
CA ALA A 129 -6.22 1.70 -21.69
C ALA A 129 -5.94 1.00 -20.35
N CYS A 130 -6.91 0.30 -19.76
CA CYS A 130 -6.70 -0.53 -18.57
C CYS A 130 -5.59 -1.57 -18.80
N GLY A 131 -5.61 -2.26 -19.95
CA GLY A 131 -4.58 -3.23 -20.31
C GLY A 131 -3.22 -2.60 -20.58
N GLU A 132 -3.18 -1.46 -21.26
CA GLU A 132 -1.95 -0.71 -21.53
C GLU A 132 -1.30 -0.19 -20.24
N ILE A 133 -2.09 0.43 -19.36
CA ILE A 133 -1.62 0.95 -18.07
C ILE A 133 -1.13 -0.19 -17.17
N ASP A 134 -1.84 -1.33 -17.11
CA ASP A 134 -1.37 -2.53 -16.39
C ASP A 134 -0.02 -3.03 -16.93
N GLY A 135 0.12 -3.07 -18.25
CA GLY A 135 1.35 -3.47 -18.92
C GLY A 135 2.52 -2.55 -18.56
N ILE A 136 2.31 -1.23 -18.61
CA ILE A 136 3.30 -0.23 -18.23
C ILE A 136 3.65 -0.37 -16.74
N GLN A 137 2.64 -0.49 -15.87
CA GLN A 137 2.83 -0.66 -14.43
C GLN A 137 3.73 -1.86 -14.11
N GLN A 138 3.53 -2.99 -14.79
CA GLN A 138 4.34 -4.19 -14.61
C GLN A 138 5.73 -4.05 -15.21
N LEU A 139 5.83 -3.50 -16.42
CA LEU A 139 7.10 -3.33 -17.13
C LEU A 139 8.10 -2.49 -16.33
N TYR A 140 7.63 -1.41 -15.72
CA TYR A 140 8.49 -0.50 -14.94
C TYR A 140 8.41 -0.72 -13.42
N SER A 141 7.70 -1.75 -12.93
CA SER A 141 7.60 -2.07 -11.50
C SER A 141 8.97 -2.19 -10.80
N GLY A 142 9.97 -2.75 -11.48
CA GLY A 142 11.33 -2.86 -10.96
C GLY A 142 12.05 -1.52 -10.76
N LYS A 143 11.60 -0.44 -11.42
CA LYS A 143 12.15 0.92 -11.29
C LYS A 143 11.62 1.66 -10.06
N CYS A 144 10.56 1.16 -9.44
CA CYS A 144 9.96 1.71 -8.23
C CYS A 144 9.77 0.64 -7.13
N PHE A 145 10.66 -0.36 -7.06
CA PHE A 145 10.58 -1.43 -6.07
C PHE A 145 10.89 -0.95 -4.63
N LEU A 146 11.79 0.02 -4.49
CA LEU A 146 12.15 0.64 -3.21
C LEU A 146 11.75 2.12 -3.23
N ALA A 147 11.22 2.61 -2.12
CA ALA A 147 10.86 4.04 -2.00
C ALA A 147 12.08 4.97 -2.12
N SER A 148 13.29 4.52 -1.75
CA SER A 148 14.51 5.32 -1.84
C SER A 148 14.96 5.61 -3.27
N ASP A 149 14.55 4.77 -4.23
CA ASP A 149 15.09 4.75 -5.59
C ASP A 149 13.98 4.71 -6.65
N CYS A 150 12.74 5.06 -6.28
CA CYS A 150 11.66 5.12 -7.24
C CYS A 150 11.91 6.27 -8.21
N ASN A 151 12.24 5.89 -9.44
CA ASN A 151 12.45 6.83 -10.53
C ASN A 151 11.64 6.36 -11.73
N VAL A 152 10.46 6.94 -11.89
CA VAL A 152 9.59 6.70 -13.04
C VAL A 152 10.26 7.28 -14.29
N PRO A 153 10.68 6.45 -15.26
CA PRO A 153 11.36 6.95 -16.45
C PRO A 153 10.40 7.80 -17.29
N GLU A 154 10.92 8.83 -17.96
CA GLU A 154 10.11 9.71 -18.81
C GLU A 154 9.34 8.95 -19.90
N GLN A 155 9.92 7.86 -20.41
CA GLN A 155 9.25 6.97 -21.36
C GLN A 155 7.96 6.38 -20.77
N ALA A 156 7.98 5.90 -19.52
CA ALA A 156 6.78 5.37 -18.88
C ALA A 156 5.72 6.46 -18.68
N LYS A 157 6.14 7.68 -18.34
CA LYS A 157 5.22 8.82 -18.19
C LYS A 157 4.55 9.19 -19.51
N GLU A 158 5.29 9.14 -20.62
CA GLU A 158 4.76 9.40 -21.95
C GLU A 158 3.78 8.30 -22.39
N GLU A 159 4.13 7.03 -22.20
CA GLU A 159 3.26 5.89 -22.49
C GLU A 159 1.94 5.95 -21.69
N LEU A 160 2.00 6.31 -20.40
CA LEU A 160 0.82 6.50 -19.55
C LEU A 160 -0.08 7.64 -20.04
N ARG A 161 0.52 8.78 -20.43
CA ARG A 161 -0.24 9.92 -20.98
C ARG A 161 -0.88 9.59 -22.32
N LEU A 162 -0.22 8.82 -23.18
CA LEU A 162 -0.79 8.37 -24.45
C LEU A 162 -1.99 7.45 -24.23
N ALA A 163 -1.88 6.47 -23.33
CA ALA A 163 -2.99 5.59 -22.97
C ALA A 163 -4.21 6.39 -22.47
N MET A 164 -3.98 7.38 -21.59
CA MET A 164 -5.04 8.27 -21.12
C MET A 164 -5.59 9.22 -22.19
N GLY A 165 -4.76 9.67 -23.14
CA GLY A 165 -5.19 10.52 -24.25
C GLY A 165 -6.30 9.88 -25.08
N ASN A 166 -6.16 8.58 -25.39
CA ASN A 166 -7.16 7.80 -26.10
C ASN A 166 -8.50 7.75 -25.34
N VAL A 167 -8.44 7.59 -24.00
CA VAL A 167 -9.62 7.56 -23.13
C VAL A 167 -10.33 8.92 -23.12
N TRP A 168 -9.57 10.02 -23.05
CA TRP A 168 -10.12 11.37 -23.03
C TRP A 168 -10.79 11.75 -24.36
N GLU A 169 -10.21 11.33 -25.49
CA GLU A 169 -10.85 11.50 -26.80
C GLU A 169 -12.20 10.77 -26.84
N ALA A 170 -12.22 9.50 -26.44
CA ALA A 170 -13.44 8.70 -26.42
C ALA A 170 -14.47 9.20 -25.39
N PHE A 171 -14.02 9.78 -24.28
CA PHE A 171 -14.86 10.41 -23.26
C PHE A 171 -15.58 11.65 -23.80
N SER A 172 -14.84 12.52 -24.50
CA SER A 172 -15.40 13.70 -25.15
C SER A 172 -16.35 13.31 -26.28
N ASP A 173 -15.99 12.32 -27.10
CA ASP A 173 -16.84 11.78 -28.17
C ASP A 173 -18.17 11.22 -27.66
N ALA A 174 -18.16 10.63 -26.46
CA ALA A 174 -19.36 10.13 -25.80
C ALA A 174 -20.24 11.25 -25.20
N GLY A 175 -19.82 12.51 -25.30
CA GLY A 175 -20.56 13.68 -24.81
C GLY A 175 -20.46 13.88 -23.30
N PHE A 176 -19.52 13.21 -22.63
CA PHE A 176 -19.27 13.45 -21.21
C PHE A 176 -18.48 14.75 -21.02
N VAL A 177 -18.81 15.48 -19.95
CA VAL A 177 -18.09 16.68 -19.53
C VAL A 177 -17.37 16.35 -18.24
N SER A 178 -16.08 16.66 -18.18
CA SER A 178 -15.26 16.47 -16.98
C SER A 178 -15.81 17.34 -15.85
N THR A 179 -16.30 16.74 -14.76
CA THR A 179 -16.73 17.46 -13.55
C THR A 179 -15.53 17.73 -12.64
N TYR A 180 -14.43 18.26 -13.16
CA TYR A 180 -13.29 18.69 -12.35
C TYR A 180 -13.48 20.16 -11.94
N GLU A 181 -14.43 20.45 -11.05
CA GLU A 181 -14.49 21.77 -10.39
C GLU A 181 -15.46 21.85 -9.17
N VAL A 182 -15.48 20.87 -8.26
CA VAL A 182 -16.19 21.07 -6.96
C VAL A 182 -15.55 20.30 -5.78
N ILE A 183 -14.25 20.45 -5.50
CA ILE A 183 -13.73 20.15 -4.13
C ILE A 183 -12.68 21.16 -3.66
N GLU A 184 -12.62 22.36 -4.24
CA GLU A 184 -11.69 23.40 -3.77
C GLU A 184 -12.38 24.70 -3.33
N GLN A 185 -13.57 24.62 -2.71
CA GLN A 185 -14.16 25.78 -2.01
C GLN A 185 -15.07 25.37 -0.84
N VAL A 186 -14.53 24.80 0.24
CA VAL A 186 -15.03 25.07 1.59
C VAL A 186 -13.91 24.92 2.61
N ALA A 187 -13.21 26.00 2.91
CA ALA A 187 -12.81 26.32 4.29
C ALA A 187 -12.58 27.84 4.40
N PRO A 188 -13.49 28.61 5.04
CA PRO A 188 -13.11 29.85 5.69
C PRO A 188 -12.26 29.59 6.94
#